data_AF-A0A970RJV3-F1
#
_entry.id   AF-A0A970RJV3-F1
#
_cell.length_a   1.000
_cell.length_b   1.000
_cell.length_c   1.000
_cell.angle_alpha   90.00
_cell.angle_beta   90.00
_cell.angle_gamma   90.00
#
_symmetry.space_group_name_H-M   'P 1'
#
loop_
_entity.id
_entity.type
_entity.pdbx_description
1 polymer ?
#
loop_
_entity_poly.entity_id
_entity_poly.type
_entity_poly.pdbx_seq_one_letter_code
_entity_poly.pdbx_strand_id
1 'polypeptide(L)'
;MLFILCTALLIAVVLAAKPCEAKTHSFFIEKEQAYNGMLRADIPPALVIEDGDSVVFNTVMLMGGELSPEMTFDEMLILRGEMKEKGIGVYAFTGPFLINGAEPGDTLEVRVKRIVPGKYAVTHIYPDPMGIGGLPEGFEKGFLKPLFLSEDKKTIEYAPGVTLQVRPFLGTMAVAPR
;
A
#
# COMPACT_ATOMS: atom_id res chain seq x y z
N MET A 1 2.43 13.50 -57.35
CA MET A 1 1.57 13.17 -56.19
C MET A 1 2.10 12.03 -55.33
N LEU A 2 2.76 11.00 -55.89
CA LEU A 2 3.29 9.87 -55.11
C LEU A 2 4.49 10.24 -54.20
N PHE A 3 5.32 11.21 -54.60
CA PHE A 3 6.48 11.67 -53.84
C PHE A 3 6.16 12.45 -52.56
N ILE A 4 4.98 13.09 -52.48
CA ILE A 4 4.55 13.89 -51.32
C ILE A 4 3.98 12.98 -50.22
N LEU A 5 3.44 11.81 -50.60
CA LEU A 5 2.89 10.84 -49.66
C LEU A 5 4.00 10.08 -48.89
N CYS A 6 5.14 9.81 -49.54
CA CYS A 6 6.29 9.16 -48.89
C CYS A 6 7.01 10.07 -47.88
N THR A 7 7.04 11.39 -48.11
CA THR A 7 7.64 12.34 -47.14
C THR A 7 6.72 12.59 -45.94
N ALA A 8 5.40 12.61 -46.12
CA ALA A 8 4.45 12.72 -45.01
C ALA A 8 4.48 11.48 -44.09
N LEU A 9 4.64 10.28 -44.66
CA LEU A 9 4.77 9.04 -43.89
C LEU A 9 6.10 9.00 -43.10
N LEU A 10 7.18 9.58 -43.63
CA LEU A 10 8.46 9.67 -42.94
C LEU A 10 8.42 10.64 -41.75
N ILE A 11 7.69 11.76 -41.85
CA ILE A 11 7.55 12.73 -40.75
C ILE A 11 6.70 12.16 -39.60
N ALA A 12 5.67 11.36 -39.91
CA ALA A 12 4.87 10.66 -38.90
C ALA A 12 5.64 9.58 -38.13
N VAL A 13 6.67 8.98 -38.75
CA VAL A 13 7.55 7.98 -38.09
C VAL A 13 8.67 8.63 -37.27
N VAL A 14 9.01 9.91 -37.54
CA VAL A 14 10.03 10.67 -36.80
C VAL A 14 9.48 11.40 -35.57
N LEU A 15 8.17 11.38 -35.33
CA LEU A 15 7.62 11.38 -33.97
C LEU A 15 7.88 10.01 -33.30
N ALA A 16 9.10 9.53 -33.42
CA ALA A 16 9.62 8.49 -32.57
C ALA A 16 9.40 9.00 -31.15
N ALA A 17 8.54 8.31 -30.41
CA ALA A 17 8.40 8.49 -28.97
C ALA A 17 9.82 8.63 -28.43
N LYS A 18 10.16 9.83 -27.92
CA LYS A 18 11.43 10.00 -27.21
C LYS A 18 11.45 8.86 -26.19
N PRO A 19 12.54 8.08 -26.09
CA PRO A 19 12.64 7.13 -25.00
C PRO A 19 12.41 7.95 -23.73
N CYS A 20 11.24 7.77 -23.12
CA CYS A 20 10.93 8.39 -21.86
C CYS A 20 11.89 7.72 -20.90
N GLU A 21 12.94 8.45 -20.52
CA GLU A 21 13.91 7.96 -19.57
C GLU A 21 13.20 7.88 -18.22
N ALA A 22 12.60 6.71 -17.95
CA ALA A 22 11.86 6.43 -16.75
C ALA A 22 12.71 6.79 -15.52
N LYS A 23 12.25 7.76 -14.75
CA LYS A 23 12.95 8.22 -13.56
C LYS A 23 12.59 7.34 -12.39
N THR A 24 13.50 7.28 -11.42
CA THR A 24 13.22 6.69 -10.11
C THR A 24 13.10 7.80 -9.08
N HIS A 25 11.91 7.90 -8.48
CA HIS A 25 11.62 8.82 -7.39
C HIS A 25 11.80 8.13 -6.05
N SER A 26 12.26 8.88 -5.05
CA SER A 26 12.26 8.46 -3.66
C SER A 26 11.24 9.29 -2.90
N PHE A 27 10.29 8.64 -2.24
CA PHE A 27 9.22 9.31 -1.50
C PHE A 27 9.00 8.60 -0.18
N PHE A 28 9.46 9.20 0.91
CA PHE A 28 9.34 8.61 2.24
C PHE A 28 8.54 9.54 3.15
N ILE A 29 7.69 8.95 3.97
CA ILE A 29 6.79 9.66 4.88
C ILE A 29 6.96 9.17 6.31
N GLU A 30 6.74 10.07 7.27
CA GLU A 30 6.42 9.72 8.64
C GLU A 30 4.94 9.34 8.77
N LYS A 31 4.57 8.68 9.87
CA LYS A 31 3.21 8.14 10.05
C LYS A 31 2.13 9.22 10.04
N GLU A 32 2.44 10.43 10.51
CA GLU A 32 1.53 11.58 10.59
C GLU A 32 1.17 12.15 9.20
N GLN A 33 1.97 11.83 8.17
CA GLN A 33 1.75 12.27 6.80
C GLN A 33 0.90 11.27 6.00
N ALA A 34 0.65 10.07 6.53
CA ALA A 34 -0.29 9.15 5.90
C ALA A 34 -1.73 9.65 6.06
N TYR A 35 -2.55 9.46 5.04
CA TYR A 35 -3.99 9.64 5.20
C TYR A 35 -4.64 8.31 5.55
N ASN A 36 -5.67 8.38 6.39
CA ASN A 36 -6.28 7.20 6.97
C ASN A 36 -7.76 7.05 6.59
N GLY A 37 -8.16 5.80 6.36
CA GLY A 37 -9.55 5.39 6.22
C GLY A 37 -10.03 5.17 4.79
N MET A 38 -10.94 6.01 4.30
CA MET A 38 -11.54 5.82 2.97
C MET A 38 -10.62 6.37 1.88
N LEU A 39 -10.63 5.71 0.72
CA LEU A 39 -10.03 6.24 -0.50
C LEU A 39 -10.79 7.51 -0.92
N ARG A 40 -10.06 8.57 -1.26
CA ARG A 40 -10.59 9.91 -1.43
C ARG A 40 -9.95 10.60 -2.63
N ALA A 41 -10.75 11.35 -3.39
CA ALA A 41 -10.31 12.11 -4.55
C ALA A 41 -9.95 13.57 -4.23
N ASP A 42 -10.32 14.06 -3.05
CA ASP A 42 -10.11 15.44 -2.62
C ASP A 42 -8.76 15.66 -1.91
N ILE A 43 -7.91 14.62 -1.83
CA ILE A 43 -6.57 14.71 -1.25
C ILE A 43 -5.60 15.21 -2.32
N PRO A 44 -4.85 16.30 -2.08
CA PRO A 44 -3.89 16.80 -3.06
C PRO A 44 -2.78 15.77 -3.33
N PRO A 45 -2.24 15.70 -4.55
CA PRO A 45 -1.11 14.83 -4.88
C PRO A 45 0.09 15.10 -3.98
N ALA A 46 0.62 14.04 -3.36
CA ALA A 46 1.85 14.10 -2.58
C ALA A 46 3.11 14.00 -3.47
N LEU A 47 2.97 13.39 -4.65
CA LEU A 47 4.00 13.29 -5.67
C LEU A 47 3.33 13.29 -7.06
N VAL A 48 3.97 13.93 -8.03
CA VAL A 48 3.59 13.88 -9.45
C VAL A 48 4.68 13.13 -10.21
N ILE A 49 4.31 12.14 -11.00
CA ILE A 49 5.22 11.30 -11.80
C ILE A 49 4.76 11.19 -13.25
N GLU A 50 5.66 10.81 -14.13
CA GLU A 50 5.35 10.50 -15.53
C GLU A 50 5.00 9.01 -15.70
N ASP A 51 4.30 8.65 -16.77
CA ASP A 51 4.13 7.25 -17.16
C ASP A 51 5.50 6.57 -17.36
N GLY A 52 5.61 5.34 -16.88
CA GLY A 52 6.85 4.55 -16.89
C GLY A 52 7.80 4.79 -15.71
N ASP A 53 7.62 5.85 -14.92
CA ASP A 53 8.46 6.12 -13.75
C ASP A 53 8.36 5.02 -12.67
N SER A 54 9.37 4.96 -11.80
CA SER A 54 9.39 4.10 -10.61
C SER A 54 9.40 4.94 -9.34
N VAL A 55 8.72 4.47 -8.29
CA VAL A 55 8.74 5.12 -6.98
C VAL A 55 9.24 4.12 -5.94
N VAL A 56 10.24 4.53 -5.16
CA VAL A 56 10.68 3.85 -3.95
C VAL A 56 10.07 4.59 -2.76
N PHE A 57 9.19 3.94 -2.02
CA PHE A 57 8.47 4.54 -0.89
C PHE A 57 8.28 3.58 0.27
N ASN A 58 7.98 4.11 1.47
CA ASN A 58 7.55 3.33 2.63
C ASN A 58 6.02 3.36 2.79
N THR A 59 5.49 2.29 3.36
CA THR A 59 4.09 2.21 3.80
C THR A 59 4.01 2.37 5.31
N VAL A 60 2.88 2.85 5.79
CA VAL A 60 2.58 2.95 7.23
C VAL A 60 1.75 1.73 7.65
N MET A 61 2.06 1.16 8.81
CA MET A 61 1.31 0.01 9.35
C MET A 61 -0.15 0.39 9.63
N LEU A 62 -1.04 -0.60 9.65
CA LEU A 62 -2.45 -0.43 10.04
C LEU A 62 -2.57 0.35 11.36
N MET A 63 -3.68 1.03 11.55
CA MET A 63 -3.99 1.89 12.69
C MET A 63 -2.99 3.05 12.83
N GLY A 64 -2.66 3.70 11.72
CA GLY A 64 -1.81 4.89 11.71
C GLY A 64 -0.37 4.62 12.13
N GLY A 65 0.11 3.37 12.04
CA GLY A 65 1.45 3.01 12.46
C GLY A 65 1.62 2.78 13.96
N GLU A 66 0.53 2.79 14.74
CA GLU A 66 0.59 2.68 16.21
C GLU A 66 0.66 1.25 16.74
N LEU A 67 0.42 0.24 15.88
CA LEU A 67 0.53 -1.16 16.30
C LEU A 67 1.99 -1.51 16.64
N SER A 68 2.18 -2.10 17.82
CA SER A 68 3.49 -2.54 18.33
C SER A 68 3.42 -4.00 18.79
N PRO A 69 4.57 -4.71 18.79
CA PRO A 69 4.61 -6.09 19.25
C PRO A 69 4.45 -6.25 20.77
N GLU A 70 4.60 -5.18 21.54
CA GLU A 70 4.39 -5.13 22.99
C GLU A 70 2.93 -4.88 23.39
N MET A 71 2.09 -4.46 22.44
CA MET A 71 0.70 -4.13 22.67
C MET A 71 -0.14 -5.38 23.02
N THR A 72 -1.12 -5.20 23.88
CA THR A 72 -2.17 -6.18 24.17
C THR A 72 -3.33 -6.07 23.19
N PHE A 73 -4.18 -7.09 23.11
CA PHE A 73 -5.40 -7.01 22.30
C PHE A 73 -6.33 -5.87 22.75
N ASP A 74 -6.47 -5.66 24.07
CA ASP A 74 -7.37 -4.64 24.61
C ASP A 74 -6.89 -3.22 24.26
N GLU A 75 -5.59 -2.96 24.34
CA GLU A 75 -4.99 -1.68 23.90
C GLU A 75 -5.22 -1.43 22.41
N MET A 76 -5.06 -2.48 21.59
CA MET A 76 -5.34 -2.41 20.15
C MET A 76 -6.82 -2.16 19.86
N LEU A 77 -7.72 -2.74 20.65
CA LEU A 77 -9.16 -2.50 20.53
C LEU A 77 -9.54 -1.08 20.96
N ILE A 78 -8.94 -0.54 22.02
CA ILE A 78 -9.10 0.85 22.46
C ILE A 78 -8.65 1.80 21.35
N LEU A 79 -7.45 1.59 20.80
CA LEU A 79 -6.93 2.37 19.67
C LEU A 79 -7.91 2.37 18.49
N ARG A 80 -8.43 1.19 18.11
CA ARG A 80 -9.44 1.08 17.05
C ARG A 80 -10.72 1.86 17.37
N GLY A 81 -11.16 1.84 18.62
CA GLY A 81 -12.30 2.60 19.12
C GLY A 81 -12.09 4.12 18.97
N GLU A 82 -10.95 4.62 19.46
CA GLU A 82 -10.60 6.05 19.37
C GLU A 82 -10.51 6.54 17.93
N MET A 83 -9.92 5.75 17.04
CA MET A 83 -9.88 6.07 15.61
C MET A 83 -11.29 6.19 15.04
N LYS A 84 -12.18 5.24 15.36
CA LYS A 84 -13.57 5.26 14.91
C LYS A 84 -14.32 6.49 15.44
N GLU A 85 -14.14 6.85 16.70
CA GLU A 85 -14.74 8.05 17.30
C GLU A 85 -14.29 9.34 16.61
N LYS A 86 -13.02 9.40 16.18
CA LYS A 86 -12.47 10.49 15.38
C LYS A 86 -12.90 10.44 13.91
N GLY A 87 -13.67 9.44 13.48
CA GLY A 87 -14.04 9.23 12.08
C GLY A 87 -12.86 8.82 11.18
N ILE A 88 -11.76 8.35 11.78
CA ILE A 88 -10.53 7.94 11.09
C ILE A 88 -10.61 6.43 10.89
N GLY A 89 -10.40 5.97 9.65
CA GLY A 89 -10.37 4.53 9.37
C GLY A 89 -8.99 3.90 9.62
N VAL A 90 -8.96 2.58 9.78
CA VAL A 90 -7.76 1.85 10.23
C VAL A 90 -6.66 1.72 9.18
N TYR A 91 -6.99 1.82 7.88
CA TYR A 91 -5.99 1.75 6.81
C TYR A 91 -5.23 3.06 6.70
N ALA A 92 -3.90 3.00 6.60
CA ALA A 92 -3.03 4.13 6.34
C ALA A 92 -2.48 4.04 4.92
N PHE A 93 -2.48 5.14 4.19
CA PHE A 93 -2.07 5.18 2.78
C PHE A 93 -0.95 6.17 2.55
N THR A 94 0.05 5.73 1.77
CA THR A 94 1.11 6.59 1.22
C THR A 94 0.68 7.07 -0.17
N GLY A 95 0.75 8.39 -0.40
CA GLY A 95 0.27 9.04 -1.62
C GLY A 95 -0.76 10.13 -1.29
N PRO A 96 -1.66 10.48 -2.22
CA PRO A 96 -1.80 9.92 -3.57
C PRO A 96 -0.66 10.36 -4.49
N PHE A 97 -0.32 9.49 -5.44
CA PHE A 97 0.61 9.81 -6.53
C PHE A 97 -0.21 10.14 -7.77
N LEU A 98 0.03 11.32 -8.35
CA LEU A 98 -0.58 11.73 -9.61
C LEU A 98 0.32 11.29 -10.76
N ILE A 99 -0.27 10.62 -11.75
CA ILE A 99 0.39 10.25 -13.00
C ILE A 99 -0.02 11.28 -14.04
N ASN A 100 0.96 12.01 -14.60
CA ASN A 100 0.71 13.01 -15.62
C ASN A 100 0.05 12.38 -16.86
N GLY A 101 -1.03 13.00 -17.33
CA GLY A 101 -1.78 12.57 -18.50
C GLY A 101 -2.74 11.40 -18.29
N ALA A 102 -2.83 10.81 -17.08
CA ALA A 102 -3.83 9.79 -16.78
C ALA A 102 -5.22 10.41 -16.57
N GLU A 103 -6.24 9.87 -17.24
CA GLU A 103 -7.61 10.38 -17.23
C GLU A 103 -8.67 9.29 -16.90
N PRO A 104 -9.89 9.66 -16.45
CA PRO A 104 -10.96 8.69 -16.23
C PRO A 104 -11.30 7.89 -17.50
N GLY A 105 -11.04 6.59 -17.46
CA GLY A 105 -11.20 5.68 -18.60
C GLY A 105 -9.92 4.91 -18.89
N ASP A 106 -8.78 5.44 -18.47
CA ASP A 106 -7.49 4.76 -18.56
C ASP A 106 -7.38 3.60 -17.56
N THR A 107 -6.39 2.73 -17.80
CA THR A 107 -6.01 1.65 -16.90
C THR A 107 -4.57 1.84 -16.46
N LEU A 108 -4.33 1.80 -15.15
CA LEU A 108 -2.99 1.86 -14.60
C LEU A 108 -2.38 0.45 -14.49
N GLU A 109 -1.23 0.23 -15.12
CA GLU A 109 -0.40 -0.95 -14.89
C GLU A 109 0.64 -0.65 -13.78
N VAL A 110 0.52 -1.31 -12.63
CA VAL A 110 1.48 -1.15 -11.53
C VAL A 110 2.32 -2.41 -11.36
N ARG A 111 3.63 -2.31 -11.62
CA ARG A 111 4.59 -3.41 -11.38
C ARG A 111 5.29 -3.25 -10.05
N VAL A 112 4.90 -4.07 -9.06
CA VAL A 112 5.59 -4.12 -7.77
C VAL A 112 6.92 -4.87 -7.91
N LYS A 113 8.02 -4.13 -8.01
CA LYS A 113 9.37 -4.70 -8.23
C LYS A 113 9.95 -5.38 -7.00
N ARG A 114 9.76 -4.79 -5.82
CA ARG A 114 10.34 -5.28 -4.55
C ARG A 114 9.54 -4.75 -3.38
N ILE A 115 9.31 -5.60 -2.38
CA ILE A 115 8.83 -5.21 -1.05
C ILE A 115 9.87 -5.66 -0.03
N VAL A 116 10.25 -4.74 0.87
CA VAL A 116 11.11 -5.05 2.01
C VAL A 116 10.27 -4.90 3.27
N PRO A 117 9.93 -6.00 3.95
CA PRO A 117 9.16 -5.94 5.18
C PRO A 117 9.83 -5.11 6.30
N GLY A 118 9.02 -4.67 7.25
CA GLY A 118 9.49 -4.11 8.51
C GLY A 118 10.22 -5.14 9.38
N LYS A 119 10.58 -4.74 10.60
CA LYS A 119 11.22 -5.64 11.58
C LYS A 119 10.25 -6.61 12.23
N TYR A 120 9.00 -6.19 12.38
CA TYR A 120 7.93 -6.97 12.99
C TYR A 120 6.62 -6.79 12.20
N ALA A 121 5.67 -7.67 12.50
CA ALA A 121 4.27 -7.55 12.13
C ALA A 121 3.41 -7.95 13.33
N VAL A 122 2.11 -7.72 13.23
CA VAL A 122 1.13 -8.23 14.19
C VAL A 122 0.01 -8.93 13.44
N THR A 123 -0.56 -9.96 14.06
CA THR A 123 -1.81 -10.57 13.61
C THR A 123 -2.76 -10.66 14.78
N HIS A 124 -4.05 -10.55 14.53
CA HIS A 124 -5.05 -10.58 15.58
C HIS A 124 -6.29 -11.37 15.20
N ILE A 125 -7.01 -11.78 16.24
CA ILE A 125 -8.29 -12.47 16.15
C ILE A 125 -9.25 -11.70 17.06
N TYR A 126 -10.40 -11.32 16.51
CA TYR A 126 -11.48 -10.69 17.29
C TYR A 126 -12.26 -11.77 18.06
N PRO A 127 -12.78 -11.45 19.26
CA PRO A 127 -13.63 -12.37 20.01
C PRO A 127 -15.03 -12.52 19.39
N ASP A 128 -15.66 -13.66 19.66
CA ASP A 128 -16.95 -14.05 19.07
C ASP A 128 -18.06 -12.99 19.19
N PRO A 129 -18.25 -12.28 20.32
CA PRO A 129 -19.30 -11.27 20.45
C PRO A 129 -19.19 -10.10 19.45
N MET A 130 -18.02 -9.89 18.83
CA MET A 130 -17.85 -8.87 17.81
C MET A 130 -18.33 -9.33 16.42
N GLY A 131 -18.42 -10.63 16.16
CA GLY A 131 -18.85 -11.18 14.88
C GLY A 131 -17.96 -10.78 13.69
N ILE A 132 -16.68 -10.48 13.92
CA ILE A 132 -15.74 -10.04 12.89
C ILE A 132 -14.74 -11.16 12.57
N GLY A 133 -14.64 -11.52 11.29
CA GLY A 133 -13.68 -12.50 10.79
C GLY A 133 -14.35 -13.58 9.95
N GLY A 134 -13.55 -14.46 9.33
CA GLY A 134 -14.07 -15.60 8.57
C GLY A 134 -14.53 -16.78 9.44
N LEU A 135 -14.20 -16.75 10.73
CA LEU A 135 -14.58 -17.74 11.74
C LEU A 135 -15.03 -16.99 13.01
N PRO A 136 -16.23 -16.39 13.00
CA PRO A 136 -16.70 -15.52 14.08
C PRO A 136 -17.13 -16.27 15.36
N GLU A 137 -16.99 -17.59 15.40
CA GLU A 137 -17.54 -18.48 16.45
C GLU A 137 -16.53 -19.52 16.94
N GLY A 138 -15.36 -19.08 17.41
CA GLY A 138 -14.30 -19.98 17.88
C GLY A 138 -13.36 -19.42 18.94
N PHE A 139 -13.57 -18.19 19.38
CA PHE A 139 -12.65 -17.47 20.26
C PHE A 139 -13.41 -16.61 21.27
N GLU A 140 -13.51 -17.09 22.51
CA GLU A 140 -14.15 -16.34 23.61
C GLU A 140 -13.47 -15.00 23.91
N LYS A 141 -12.16 -14.92 23.68
CA LYS A 141 -11.33 -13.72 23.88
C LYS A 141 -10.57 -13.34 22.63
N GLY A 142 -10.25 -12.06 22.50
CA GLY A 142 -9.41 -11.56 21.43
C GLY A 142 -7.94 -11.89 21.65
N PHE A 143 -7.19 -11.95 20.56
CA PHE A 143 -5.76 -12.21 20.58
C PHE A 143 -5.04 -11.23 19.68
N LEU A 144 -3.90 -10.72 20.16
CA LEU A 144 -2.92 -10.00 19.36
C LEU A 144 -1.61 -10.78 19.49
N LYS A 145 -1.01 -11.13 18.36
CA LYS A 145 0.22 -11.91 18.30
C LYS A 145 1.29 -11.11 17.57
N PRO A 146 2.41 -10.78 18.25
CA PRO A 146 3.57 -10.22 17.58
C PRO A 146 4.23 -11.29 16.72
N LEU A 147 4.71 -10.88 15.55
CA LEU A 147 5.46 -11.70 14.61
C LEU A 147 6.78 -11.00 14.33
N PHE A 148 7.88 -11.61 14.75
CA PHE A 148 9.22 -11.10 14.49
C PHE A 148 9.79 -11.77 13.24
N LEU A 149 10.27 -10.96 12.31
CA LEU A 149 10.92 -11.47 11.11
C LEU A 149 12.36 -11.85 11.45
N SER A 150 12.89 -12.87 10.77
CA SER A 150 14.32 -13.20 10.78
C SER A 150 15.15 -11.99 10.34
N GLU A 151 16.43 -11.98 10.68
CA GLU A 151 17.34 -10.88 10.33
C GLU A 151 17.38 -10.61 8.82
N ASP A 152 17.31 -11.66 8.01
CA ASP A 152 17.23 -11.58 6.54
C ASP A 152 15.81 -11.30 5.99
N LYS A 153 14.82 -11.22 6.88
CA LYS A 153 13.40 -10.96 6.62
C LYS A 153 12.69 -11.99 5.73
N LYS A 154 13.24 -13.19 5.62
CA LYS A 154 12.67 -14.27 4.78
C LYS A 154 11.76 -15.21 5.55
N THR A 155 11.85 -15.25 6.88
CA THR A 155 11.08 -16.20 7.69
C THR A 155 10.50 -15.55 8.95
N ILE A 156 9.46 -16.18 9.49
CA ILE A 156 8.85 -15.86 10.79
C ILE A 156 8.69 -17.18 11.55
N GLU A 157 9.21 -17.28 12.77
CA GLU A 157 8.84 -18.37 13.67
C GLU A 157 7.45 -18.07 14.26
N TYR A 158 6.44 -18.79 13.79
CA TYR A 158 5.05 -18.54 14.17
C TYR A 158 4.68 -19.24 15.48
N ALA A 159 5.19 -20.44 15.72
CA ALA A 159 5.01 -21.21 16.95
C ALA A 159 6.22 -22.15 17.14
N PRO A 160 6.43 -22.76 18.31
CA PRO A 160 7.55 -23.68 18.51
C PRO A 160 7.61 -24.76 17.42
N GLY A 161 8.70 -24.76 16.65
CA GLY A 161 8.90 -25.69 15.53
C GLY A 161 8.10 -25.39 14.26
N VAL A 162 7.40 -24.25 14.18
CA VAL A 162 6.60 -23.82 13.02
C VAL A 162 7.17 -22.52 12.45
N THR A 163 7.81 -22.62 11.28
CA THR A 163 8.41 -21.48 10.57
C THR A 163 7.67 -21.21 9.26
N LEU A 164 7.26 -19.96 9.06
CA LEU A 164 6.60 -19.49 7.85
C LEU A 164 7.58 -18.77 6.94
N GLN A 165 7.45 -18.96 5.63
CA GLN A 165 8.17 -18.19 4.61
C GLN A 165 7.46 -16.86 4.38
N VAL A 166 8.22 -15.76 4.40
CA VAL A 166 7.72 -14.41 4.20
C VAL A 166 7.48 -14.17 2.72
N ARG A 167 6.22 -13.94 2.36
CA ARG A 167 5.77 -13.57 1.00
C ARG A 167 4.96 -12.28 1.08
N PRO A 168 5.64 -11.12 1.10
CA PRO A 168 4.95 -9.86 1.31
C PRO A 168 4.18 -9.45 0.05
N PHE A 169 3.03 -8.82 0.27
CA PHE A 169 2.23 -8.19 -0.77
C PHE A 169 1.55 -6.95 -0.20
N LEU A 170 1.11 -6.05 -1.07
CA LEU A 170 0.35 -4.86 -0.66
C LEU A 170 -1.14 -5.25 -0.58
N GLY A 171 -1.70 -5.23 0.63
CA GLY A 171 -3.10 -5.58 0.85
C GLY A 171 -4.08 -4.62 0.19
N THR A 172 -3.73 -3.34 0.10
CA THR A 172 -4.53 -2.32 -0.58
C THR A 172 -3.67 -1.54 -1.57
N MET A 173 -4.07 -1.58 -2.83
CA MET A 173 -3.56 -0.74 -3.91
C MET A 173 -4.78 -0.25 -4.68
N ALA A 174 -4.94 1.06 -4.82
CA ALA A 174 -6.12 1.62 -5.44
C ALA A 174 -5.84 2.99 -6.04
N VAL A 175 -6.70 3.39 -6.97
CA VAL A 175 -6.82 4.76 -7.46
C VAL A 175 -7.93 5.49 -6.71
N ALA A 176 -7.91 6.82 -6.74
CA ALA A 176 -8.98 7.62 -6.16
C ALA A 176 -10.33 7.29 -6.84
N PRO A 177 -11.44 7.24 -6.08
CA PRO A 177 -12.77 7.13 -6.66
C PRO A 177 -13.14 8.40 -7.45
N ARG A 178 -14.25 8.34 -8.20
CA ARG A 178 -14.83 9.53 -8.84
C ARG A 178 -15.54 10.43 -7.83
#